data_AF-A0A453LER2-F1
#
_entry.id   AF-A0A453LER2-F1
#
_cell.length_a   1.000
_cell.length_b   1.000
_cell.length_c   1.000
_cell.angle_alpha   90.00
_cell.angle_beta   90.00
_cell.angle_gamma   90.00
#
_symmetry.space_group_name_H-M   'P 1'
#
loop_
_entity.id
_entity.type
_entity.pdbx_description
1 polymer ?
#
loop_
_entity_poly.entity_id
_entity_poly.type
_entity_poly.pdbx_seq_one_letter_code
_entity_poly.pdbx_strand_id
1 'polypeptide(L)'
;MVDDLRAKGSLRNCISVCDVSGSMTGTPMEVCIALGVLTSELSEKPWKGKVITFHSRPSIHLIKGDTLREKMNFVERLEWGGSTNFQGVFDQILRTAVDAGLAPEKMVRTVFVYSDMEFNMASGAYFARGPSWDTDYEVICKKFRAAGYGDVVPQIVFWNLRDSSSMPVMSTQPGVAMVSGFSKNILKIFLQNDGGVNPEAIMMQAIAGDEYQKLAVFD
;
A
#
# COMPACT_ATOMS: atom_id res chain seq x y z
N MET A 1 8.95 -13.34 -14.21
CA MET A 1 7.90 -12.57 -13.51
C MET A 1 8.42 -11.27 -12.91
N VAL A 2 9.31 -11.29 -11.91
CA VAL A 2 9.83 -10.04 -11.31
C VAL A 2 10.54 -9.18 -12.36
N ASP A 3 11.39 -9.78 -13.19
CA ASP A 3 12.07 -9.06 -14.27
C ASP A 3 11.10 -8.50 -15.33
N ASP A 4 10.05 -9.26 -15.66
CA ASP A 4 9.01 -8.83 -16.61
C ASP A 4 8.23 -7.62 -16.07
N LEU A 5 7.91 -7.62 -14.78
CA LEU A 5 7.20 -6.51 -14.11
C LEU A 5 8.11 -5.30 -13.95
N ARG A 6 9.39 -5.51 -13.62
CA ARG A 6 10.39 -4.44 -13.55
C ARG A 6 10.62 -3.78 -14.91
N ALA A 7 10.68 -4.57 -15.97
CA ALA A 7 10.80 -4.08 -17.35
C ALA A 7 9.59 -3.20 -17.75
N LYS A 8 8.39 -3.53 -17.25
CA LYS A 8 7.17 -2.74 -17.47
C LYS A 8 7.07 -1.46 -16.64
N GLY A 9 7.99 -1.24 -15.69
CA GLY A 9 8.02 -0.06 -14.85
C GLY A 9 7.16 -0.11 -13.58
N SER A 10 6.50 -1.24 -13.38
CA SER A 10 5.51 -1.44 -12.34
C SER A 10 6.07 -1.30 -10.91
N LEU A 11 5.34 -0.57 -10.06
CA LEU A 11 5.56 -0.44 -8.61
C LEU A 11 6.91 0.18 -8.18
N ARG A 12 7.62 0.87 -9.08
CA ARG A 12 8.97 1.44 -8.83
C ARG A 12 9.05 2.31 -7.58
N ASN A 13 8.00 3.06 -7.28
CA ASN A 13 7.94 4.00 -6.15
C ASN A 13 6.88 3.57 -5.12
N CYS A 14 6.78 2.29 -4.82
CA CYS A 14 5.85 1.75 -3.83
C CYS A 14 6.59 1.24 -2.58
N ILE A 15 5.90 1.21 -1.45
CA ILE A 15 6.36 0.52 -0.24
C ILE A 15 5.19 -0.15 0.45
N SER A 16 5.46 -1.27 1.11
CA SER A 16 4.43 -2.07 1.78
C SER A 16 4.52 -1.94 3.29
N VAL A 17 3.38 -1.78 3.93
CA VAL A 17 3.13 -2.01 5.36
C VAL A 17 2.51 -3.40 5.46
N CYS A 18 3.20 -4.32 6.14
CA CYS A 18 2.78 -5.72 6.23
C CYS A 18 2.19 -6.02 7.60
N ASP A 19 0.90 -6.39 7.63
CA ASP A 19 0.26 -6.98 8.79
C ASP A 19 0.59 -8.47 8.88
N VAL A 20 1.35 -8.83 9.90
CA VAL A 20 1.72 -10.22 10.24
C VAL A 20 1.15 -10.61 11.60
N SER A 21 0.06 -9.97 12.00
CA SER A 21 -0.64 -10.26 13.24
C SER A 21 -1.26 -11.66 13.28
N GLY A 22 -1.63 -12.10 14.49
CA GLY A 22 -2.28 -13.40 14.67
C GLY A 22 -3.60 -13.53 13.90
N SER A 23 -4.34 -12.43 13.65
CA SER A 23 -5.57 -12.48 12.86
C SER A 23 -5.30 -12.80 11.39
N MET A 24 -4.12 -12.46 10.86
CA MET A 24 -3.73 -12.76 9.49
C MET A 24 -3.47 -14.25 9.23
N THR A 25 -3.37 -15.09 10.27
CA THR A 25 -2.96 -16.49 10.16
C THR A 25 -3.69 -17.25 9.05
N GLY A 26 -2.93 -17.97 8.22
CA GLY A 26 -3.40 -18.69 7.04
C GLY A 26 -3.14 -17.90 5.75
N THR A 27 -4.03 -18.06 4.77
CA THR A 27 -3.89 -17.45 3.44
C THR A 27 -3.71 -15.92 3.46
N PRO A 28 -4.39 -15.12 4.30
CA PRO A 28 -4.17 -13.67 4.33
C PRO A 28 -2.71 -13.31 4.66
N MET A 29 -2.08 -13.98 5.63
CA MET A 29 -0.67 -13.76 5.98
C MET A 29 0.26 -14.19 4.84
N GLU A 30 0.03 -15.35 4.23
CA GLU A 30 0.81 -15.83 3.08
C GLU A 30 0.79 -14.81 1.93
N VAL A 31 -0.39 -14.26 1.62
CA VAL A 31 -0.58 -13.25 0.57
C VAL A 31 0.07 -11.92 0.97
N CYS A 32 -0.10 -11.47 2.20
CA CYS A 32 0.53 -10.26 2.75
C CYS A 32 2.06 -10.31 2.58
N ILE A 33 2.68 -11.42 3.01
CA ILE A 33 4.11 -11.64 2.90
C ILE A 33 4.55 -11.68 1.44
N ALA A 34 3.85 -12.43 0.59
CA ALA A 34 4.19 -12.55 -0.83
C ALA A 34 4.13 -11.20 -1.56
N LEU A 35 3.07 -10.41 -1.34
CA LEU A 35 2.92 -9.08 -1.94
C LEU A 35 3.90 -8.07 -1.35
N GLY A 36 4.17 -8.15 -0.04
CA GLY A 36 5.20 -7.35 0.63
C GLY A 36 6.58 -7.55 0.01
N VAL A 37 7.01 -8.80 -0.13
CA VAL A 37 8.29 -9.15 -0.78
C VAL A 37 8.28 -8.73 -2.26
N LEU A 38 7.22 -9.03 -3.02
CA LEU A 38 7.12 -8.67 -4.43
C LEU A 38 7.26 -7.16 -4.64
N THR A 39 6.51 -6.36 -3.87
CA THR A 39 6.56 -4.90 -3.94
C THR A 39 7.98 -4.43 -3.64
N SER A 40 8.60 -4.93 -2.57
CA SER A 40 9.96 -4.55 -2.20
C SER A 40 11.01 -4.86 -3.28
N GLU A 41 10.85 -5.96 -4.03
CA GLU A 41 11.76 -6.35 -5.11
C GLU A 41 11.58 -5.49 -6.35
N LEU A 42 10.36 -5.03 -6.62
CA LEU A 42 10.03 -4.19 -7.77
C LEU A 42 10.37 -2.71 -7.54
N SER A 43 10.33 -2.25 -6.29
CA SER A 43 10.70 -0.89 -5.93
C SER A 43 12.16 -0.56 -6.25
N GLU A 44 12.42 0.72 -6.51
CA GLU A 44 13.75 1.25 -6.77
C GLU A 44 14.43 1.74 -5.49
N LYS A 45 15.75 1.96 -5.57
CA LYS A 45 16.47 2.56 -4.44
C LYS A 45 15.94 3.98 -4.19
N PRO A 46 15.73 4.38 -2.92
CA PRO A 46 16.18 3.72 -1.69
C PRO A 46 15.16 2.76 -1.05
N TRP A 47 14.01 2.53 -1.66
CA TRP A 47 12.90 1.73 -1.12
C TRP A 47 13.06 0.24 -1.40
N LYS A 48 13.86 -0.11 -2.41
CA LYS A 48 14.15 -1.49 -2.80
C LYS A 48 14.53 -2.37 -1.61
N GLY A 49 13.86 -3.51 -1.51
CA GLY A 49 14.06 -4.53 -0.47
C GLY A 49 13.53 -4.12 0.89
N LYS A 50 12.79 -3.00 1.02
CA LYS A 50 12.28 -2.52 2.29
C LYS A 50 10.77 -2.74 2.43
N VAL A 51 10.35 -2.96 3.67
CA VAL A 51 8.95 -3.02 4.11
C VAL A 51 8.80 -2.26 5.44
N ILE A 52 7.57 -1.91 5.78
CA ILE A 52 7.19 -1.24 7.01
C ILE A 52 6.38 -2.20 7.88
N THR A 53 6.60 -2.17 9.19
CA THR A 53 5.84 -2.96 10.16
C THR A 53 4.44 -2.40 10.38
N PHE A 54 3.43 -3.27 10.45
CA PHE A 54 2.09 -2.92 10.92
C PHE A 54 2.09 -2.78 12.46
N HIS A 55 2.45 -1.60 12.94
CA HIS A 55 2.64 -1.34 14.36
C HIS A 55 2.31 0.12 14.72
N SER A 56 1.94 0.35 15.97
CA SER A 56 1.83 1.69 16.58
C SER A 56 3.15 2.49 16.59
N ARG A 57 4.30 1.82 16.43
CA ARG A 57 5.65 2.39 16.32
C ARG A 57 6.29 1.84 15.04
N PRO A 58 5.79 2.24 13.86
CA PRO A 58 6.20 1.64 12.60
C PRO A 58 7.68 1.89 12.33
N SER A 59 8.34 0.89 11.75
CA SER A 59 9.75 0.88 11.41
C SER A 59 9.95 0.34 10.00
N ILE A 60 10.92 0.91 9.28
CA ILE A 60 11.33 0.42 7.96
C ILE A 60 12.40 -0.66 8.15
N HIS A 61 12.16 -1.86 7.63
CA HIS A 61 13.10 -2.98 7.66
C HIS A 61 13.59 -3.31 6.25
N LEU A 62 14.91 -3.50 6.11
CA LEU A 62 15.50 -4.11 4.92
C LEU A 62 15.38 -5.62 5.04
N ILE A 63 14.61 -6.24 4.15
CA ILE A 63 14.40 -7.69 4.09
C ILE A 63 15.75 -8.39 3.90
N LYS A 64 15.98 -9.44 4.71
CA LYS A 64 17.19 -10.26 4.68
C LYS A 64 16.88 -11.64 4.13
N GLY A 65 17.89 -12.27 3.51
CA GLY A 65 17.79 -13.59 2.90
C GLY A 65 18.16 -13.56 1.42
N ASP A 66 18.75 -14.66 0.95
CA ASP A 66 19.20 -14.82 -0.43
C ASP A 66 18.13 -15.55 -1.26
N THR A 67 17.38 -16.43 -0.62
CA THR A 67 16.27 -17.16 -1.24
C THR A 67 14.92 -16.49 -0.97
N LEU A 68 13.94 -16.74 -1.85
CA LEU A 68 12.57 -16.26 -1.64
C LEU A 68 12.00 -16.74 -0.29
N ARG A 69 12.28 -17.99 0.09
CA ARG A 69 11.84 -18.57 1.36
C ARG A 69 12.41 -17.82 2.56
N GLU A 70 13.70 -17.49 2.56
CA GLU A 70 14.32 -16.73 3.64
C GLU A 70 13.73 -15.32 3.75
N LYS A 71 13.51 -14.66 2.62
CA LYS A 71 12.87 -13.33 2.56
C LYS A 71 11.45 -13.36 3.12
N MET A 72 10.67 -14.36 2.74
CA MET A 72 9.31 -14.57 3.26
C MET A 72 9.33 -14.82 4.78
N ASN A 73 10.19 -15.73 5.25
CA ASN A 73 10.35 -16.03 6.67
C ASN A 73 10.82 -14.80 7.47
N PHE A 74 11.63 -13.92 6.88
CA PHE A 74 12.03 -12.67 7.52
C PHE A 74 10.83 -11.75 7.74
N VAL A 75 9.98 -11.57 6.73
CA VAL A 75 8.78 -10.71 6.82
C VAL A 75 7.77 -11.30 7.81
N GLU A 76 7.57 -12.62 7.81
CA GLU A 76 6.69 -13.32 8.75
C GLU A 76 7.04 -13.07 10.22
N ARG A 77 8.33 -12.87 10.51
CA ARG A 77 8.84 -12.67 11.88
C ARG A 77 8.94 -11.20 12.30
N LEU A 78 8.46 -10.27 11.47
CA LEU A 78 8.43 -8.86 11.84
C LEU A 78 7.51 -8.63 13.04
N GLU A 79 7.86 -7.67 13.88
CA GLU A 79 7.03 -7.27 15.00
C GLU A 79 5.75 -6.59 14.50
N TRP A 80 4.63 -6.85 15.18
CA TRP A 80 3.35 -6.21 14.93
C TRP A 80 2.76 -5.68 16.25
N GLY A 81 1.92 -4.65 16.17
CA GLY A 81 1.59 -3.81 17.33
C GLY A 81 0.10 -3.60 17.62
N GLY A 82 -0.79 -4.54 17.26
CA GLY A 82 -2.24 -4.44 17.51
C GLY A 82 -3.01 -3.52 16.54
N SER A 83 -2.39 -2.42 16.11
CA SER A 83 -2.90 -1.42 15.17
C SER A 83 -1.73 -0.75 14.45
N THR A 84 -1.99 0.14 13.50
CA THR A 84 -0.95 0.92 12.79
C THR A 84 -1.12 2.42 12.99
N ASN A 85 0.00 3.08 13.28
CA ASN A 85 0.09 4.53 13.33
C ASN A 85 0.51 5.10 11.96
N PHE A 86 -0.46 5.53 11.15
CA PHE A 86 -0.17 6.04 9.80
C PHE A 86 0.61 7.36 9.78
N GLN A 87 0.43 8.26 10.77
CA GLN A 87 1.34 9.43 10.92
C GLN A 87 2.80 8.96 11.00
N GLY A 88 3.06 7.96 11.85
CA GLY A 88 4.39 7.38 12.02
C GLY A 88 4.93 6.74 10.75
N VAL A 89 4.07 6.07 9.95
CA VAL A 89 4.47 5.50 8.65
C VAL A 89 4.96 6.60 7.71
N PHE A 90 4.20 7.68 7.58
CA PHE A 90 4.57 8.81 6.71
C PHE A 90 5.79 9.55 7.22
N ASP A 91 5.95 9.68 8.54
CA ASP A 91 7.14 10.28 9.15
C ASP A 91 8.41 9.46 8.83
N GLN A 92 8.35 8.13 8.86
CA GLN A 92 9.49 7.28 8.48
C GLN A 92 9.86 7.41 7.00
N ILE A 93 8.86 7.48 6.11
CA ILE A 93 9.07 7.70 4.68
C ILE A 93 9.72 9.07 4.45
N LEU A 94 9.13 10.12 5.02
CA LEU A 94 9.61 11.49 4.86
C LEU A 94 11.04 11.62 5.39
N ARG A 95 11.32 11.09 6.58
CA ARG A 95 12.66 11.06 7.16
C ARG A 95 13.65 10.35 6.25
N THR A 96 13.30 9.17 5.74
CA THR A 96 14.16 8.42 4.81
C THR A 96 14.47 9.22 3.56
N ALA A 97 13.49 9.97 3.03
CA ALA A 97 13.67 10.79 1.85
C ALA A 97 14.53 12.03 2.10
N VAL A 98 14.33 12.72 3.22
CA VAL A 98 15.12 13.88 3.64
C VAL A 98 16.56 13.46 3.93
N ASP A 99 16.76 12.41 4.72
CA ASP A 99 18.09 11.92 5.10
C ASP A 99 18.90 11.46 3.86
N ALA A 100 18.22 10.95 2.83
CA ALA A 100 18.85 10.54 1.57
C ALA A 100 18.91 11.64 0.50
N GLY A 101 18.39 12.85 0.76
CA GLY A 101 18.32 13.95 -0.21
C GLY A 101 17.62 13.56 -1.51
N LEU A 102 16.50 12.84 -1.42
CA LEU A 102 15.83 12.30 -2.61
C LEU A 102 15.28 13.40 -3.51
N ALA A 103 15.40 13.17 -4.82
CA ALA A 103 14.63 13.92 -5.79
C ALA A 103 13.13 13.55 -5.65
N PRO A 104 12.18 14.50 -5.80
CA PRO A 104 10.74 14.22 -5.67
C PRO A 104 10.25 13.05 -6.53
N GLU A 105 10.86 12.82 -7.68
CA GLU A 105 10.50 11.74 -8.62
C GLU A 105 10.79 10.34 -8.05
N LYS A 106 11.68 10.25 -7.07
CA LYS A 106 12.05 9.01 -6.36
C LYS A 106 11.30 8.87 -5.04
N MET A 107 10.43 9.81 -4.68
CA MET A 107 9.56 9.67 -3.51
C MET A 107 8.60 8.50 -3.71
N VAL A 108 8.26 7.81 -2.62
CA VAL A 108 7.17 6.83 -2.64
C VAL A 108 5.89 7.53 -3.11
N ARG A 109 5.24 6.98 -4.13
CA ARG A 109 3.93 7.43 -4.59
C ARG A 109 2.80 6.70 -3.90
N THR A 110 3.01 5.44 -3.53
CA THR A 110 1.95 4.60 -2.95
C THR A 110 2.49 3.76 -1.80
N VAL A 111 1.78 3.83 -0.67
CA VAL A 111 1.96 2.98 0.49
C VAL A 111 0.87 1.91 0.47
N PHE A 112 1.23 0.66 0.23
CA PHE A 112 0.29 -0.46 0.35
C PHE A 112 0.19 -0.89 1.80
N VAL A 113 -1.02 -1.12 2.28
CA VAL A 113 -1.25 -1.69 3.61
C VAL A 113 -1.98 -3.00 3.41
N TYR A 114 -1.28 -4.10 3.65
CA TYR A 114 -1.84 -5.45 3.51
C TYR A 114 -2.28 -5.92 4.89
N SER A 115 -3.59 -6.02 5.13
CA SER A 115 -4.18 -6.38 6.44
C SER A 115 -5.52 -7.09 6.26
N ASP A 116 -6.04 -7.72 7.32
CA ASP A 116 -7.40 -8.29 7.36
C ASP A 116 -8.41 -7.38 8.06
N MET A 117 -8.00 -6.18 8.44
CA MET A 117 -8.84 -5.15 9.03
C MET A 117 -9.34 -4.17 7.96
N GLU A 118 -10.31 -3.34 8.30
CA GLU A 118 -10.66 -2.15 7.51
C GLU A 118 -9.80 -0.97 7.97
N PHE A 119 -9.60 0.03 7.11
CA PHE A 119 -8.74 1.19 7.40
C PHE A 119 -9.07 1.89 8.73
N ASN A 120 -10.35 2.06 9.03
CA ASN A 120 -10.84 2.67 10.28
C ASN A 120 -10.54 1.82 11.53
N MET A 121 -10.52 0.49 11.40
CA MET A 121 -10.10 -0.42 12.48
C MET A 121 -8.57 -0.37 12.64
N ALA A 122 -7.85 -0.46 11.53
CA ALA A 122 -6.38 -0.47 11.50
C ALA A 122 -5.75 0.82 12.04
N SER A 123 -6.36 1.98 11.75
CA SER A 123 -5.91 3.29 12.24
C SER A 123 -6.23 3.54 13.72
N GLY A 124 -6.96 2.63 14.38
CA GLY A 124 -7.37 2.80 15.77
C GLY A 124 -8.51 3.82 15.97
N ALA A 125 -9.10 4.36 14.89
CA ALA A 125 -10.18 5.33 14.94
C ALA A 125 -11.44 4.80 15.63
N TYR A 126 -11.64 3.47 15.65
CA TYR A 126 -12.73 2.83 16.39
C TYR A 126 -12.62 2.91 17.92
N PHE A 127 -11.40 3.02 18.47
CA PHE A 127 -11.16 2.94 19.92
C PHE A 127 -10.73 4.28 20.54
N ALA A 128 -10.43 5.29 19.73
CA ALA A 128 -9.92 6.58 20.19
C ALA A 128 -10.82 7.75 19.79
N ARG A 129 -11.00 8.70 20.71
CA ARG A 129 -11.43 10.08 20.42
C ARG A 129 -10.32 10.87 19.69
N GLY A 130 -9.68 10.25 18.71
CA GLY A 130 -8.56 10.82 17.96
C GLY A 130 -9.02 11.80 16.87
N PRO A 131 -8.09 12.52 16.23
CA PRO A 131 -8.39 13.35 15.07
C PRO A 131 -8.98 12.51 13.94
N SER A 132 -9.83 13.10 13.11
CA SER A 132 -10.27 12.44 11.87
C SER A 132 -9.08 12.23 10.94
N TRP A 133 -9.19 11.24 10.05
CA TRP A 133 -8.18 11.03 9.01
C TRP A 133 -7.90 12.29 8.20
N ASP A 134 -8.90 13.12 7.90
CA ASP A 134 -8.72 14.39 7.21
C ASP A 134 -7.71 15.30 7.92
N THR A 135 -7.83 15.40 9.25
CA THR A 135 -6.92 16.21 10.07
C THR A 135 -5.51 15.61 10.04
N ASP A 136 -5.39 14.28 10.16
CA ASP A 136 -4.10 13.60 10.07
C ASP A 136 -3.46 13.78 8.70
N TYR A 137 -4.23 13.62 7.63
CA TYR A 137 -3.76 13.78 6.26
C TYR A 137 -3.31 15.22 6.00
N GLU A 138 -4.02 16.23 6.51
CA GLU A 138 -3.56 17.62 6.45
C GLU A 138 -2.22 17.83 7.15
N VAL A 139 -2.02 17.21 8.33
CA VAL A 139 -0.74 17.26 9.06
C VAL A 139 0.37 16.60 8.24
N ILE A 140 0.10 15.46 7.60
CA ILE A 140 1.02 14.78 6.70
C ILE A 140 1.40 15.72 5.53
N CYS A 141 0.41 16.29 4.84
CA CYS A 141 0.66 17.21 3.73
C CYS A 141 1.50 18.42 4.16
N LYS A 142 1.23 18.99 5.35
CA LYS A 142 2.02 20.11 5.90
C LYS A 142 3.48 19.70 6.15
N LYS A 143 3.73 18.53 6.74
CA LYS A 143 5.08 18.00 6.97
C LYS A 143 5.84 17.80 5.65
N PHE A 144 5.20 17.17 4.67
CA PHE A 144 5.79 16.95 3.34
C PHE A 144 6.08 18.26 2.61
N ARG A 145 5.16 19.22 2.64
CA ARG A 145 5.36 20.55 2.06
C ARG A 145 6.53 21.29 2.70
N ALA A 146 6.64 21.27 4.03
CA ALA A 146 7.73 21.91 4.75
C ALA A 146 9.11 21.29 4.42
N ALA A 147 9.14 20.01 4.06
CA ALA A 147 10.33 19.29 3.63
C ALA A 147 10.62 19.37 2.12
N GLY A 148 9.82 20.11 1.34
CA GLY A 148 10.02 20.26 -0.10
C GLY A 148 9.37 19.16 -0.97
N TYR A 149 8.53 18.31 -0.39
CA TYR A 149 7.85 17.18 -1.07
C TYR A 149 6.33 17.36 -1.15
N GLY A 150 5.85 18.60 -1.12
CA GLY A 150 4.41 18.92 -1.05
C GLY A 150 3.58 18.40 -2.23
N ASP A 151 4.18 18.25 -3.41
CA ASP A 151 3.50 17.78 -4.63
C ASP A 151 3.57 16.26 -4.82
N VAL A 152 4.31 15.56 -3.97
CA VAL A 152 4.55 14.11 -4.06
C VAL A 152 4.23 13.40 -2.73
N VAL A 153 3.17 13.86 -2.05
CA VAL A 153 2.66 13.18 -0.84
C VAL A 153 2.13 11.79 -1.24
N PRO A 154 2.62 10.70 -0.62
CA PRO A 154 2.16 9.36 -0.95
C PRO A 154 0.66 9.18 -0.71
N GLN A 155 -0.02 8.42 -1.56
CA GLN A 155 -1.34 7.87 -1.26
C GLN A 155 -1.22 6.56 -0.47
N ILE A 156 -2.22 6.25 0.34
CA ILE A 156 -2.38 4.93 0.97
C ILE A 156 -3.33 4.10 0.13
N VAL A 157 -2.93 2.87 -0.18
CA VAL A 157 -3.83 1.84 -0.70
C VAL A 157 -3.98 0.78 0.38
N PHE A 158 -5.15 0.77 1.02
CA PHE A 158 -5.47 -0.21 2.03
C PHE A 158 -6.07 -1.45 1.36
N TRP A 159 -5.42 -2.59 1.50
CA TRP A 159 -5.83 -3.84 0.88
C TRP A 159 -6.26 -4.83 1.95
N ASN A 160 -7.58 -5.02 2.06
CA ASN A 160 -8.18 -6.02 2.93
C ASN A 160 -8.05 -7.42 2.30
N LEU A 161 -7.28 -8.28 2.95
CA LEU A 161 -6.93 -9.64 2.52
C LEU A 161 -7.86 -10.72 3.08
N ARG A 162 -8.80 -10.36 3.97
CA ARG A 162 -9.80 -11.29 4.51
C ARG A 162 -11.15 -11.02 3.87
N ASP A 163 -11.88 -12.12 3.68
CA ASP A 163 -13.13 -12.20 2.94
C ASP A 163 -14.12 -11.10 3.37
N SER A 164 -14.25 -10.10 2.51
CA SER A 164 -15.21 -9.00 2.63
C SER A 164 -15.88 -8.86 1.27
N SER A 165 -17.16 -8.46 1.29
CA SER A 165 -17.92 -8.20 0.06
C SER A 165 -17.07 -7.38 -0.91
N SER A 166 -16.77 -7.95 -2.08
CA SER A 166 -15.87 -7.38 -3.07
C SER A 166 -16.37 -6.00 -3.51
N MET A 167 -15.83 -4.95 -2.91
CA MET A 167 -16.16 -3.57 -3.23
C MET A 167 -14.93 -2.99 -3.91
N PRO A 168 -14.95 -2.82 -5.24
CA PRO A 168 -13.86 -2.17 -5.92
C PRO A 168 -13.79 -0.73 -5.43
N VAL A 169 -12.69 -0.42 -4.75
CA VAL A 169 -12.23 0.92 -4.37
C VAL A 169 -13.31 1.91 -3.98
N MET A 170 -13.75 1.80 -2.72
CA MET A 170 -14.51 2.87 -2.06
C MET A 170 -13.62 3.55 -1.05
N SER A 171 -13.34 4.83 -1.23
CA SER A 171 -12.85 5.69 -0.16
C SER A 171 -13.28 7.11 -0.45
N THR A 172 -14.00 7.71 0.48
CA THR A 172 -14.29 9.16 0.47
C THR A 172 -13.18 9.95 1.15
N GLN A 173 -12.15 9.27 1.68
CA GLN A 173 -11.09 9.87 2.45
C GLN A 173 -9.96 10.35 1.54
N PRO A 174 -9.45 11.57 1.74
CA PRO A 174 -8.39 12.13 0.92
C PRO A 174 -7.10 11.29 1.06
N GLY A 175 -6.46 11.01 -0.07
CA GLY A 175 -5.20 10.26 -0.11
C GLY A 175 -5.31 8.78 0.27
N VAL A 176 -6.52 8.23 0.41
CA VAL A 176 -6.76 6.81 0.71
C VAL A 176 -7.58 6.17 -0.39
N ALA A 177 -7.16 4.99 -0.82
CA ALA A 177 -7.94 4.06 -1.63
C ALA A 177 -8.06 2.73 -0.89
N MET A 178 -9.20 2.05 -1.01
CA MET A 178 -9.40 0.73 -0.40
C MET A 178 -9.50 -0.35 -1.48
N VAL A 179 -9.08 -1.57 -1.19
CA VAL A 179 -9.17 -2.71 -2.09
C VAL A 179 -9.54 -3.91 -1.25
N SER A 180 -10.57 -4.65 -1.64
CA SER A 180 -10.91 -5.90 -0.97
C SER A 180 -10.77 -7.10 -1.89
N GLY A 181 -10.37 -8.22 -1.29
CA GLY A 181 -10.28 -9.51 -1.96
C GLY A 181 -9.04 -9.68 -2.83
N PHE A 182 -8.93 -10.87 -3.41
CA PHE A 182 -7.81 -11.27 -4.25
C PHE A 182 -8.30 -11.63 -5.65
N SER A 183 -8.08 -10.75 -6.63
CA SER A 183 -8.31 -11.06 -8.04
C SER A 183 -7.08 -10.76 -8.88
N LYS A 184 -6.83 -11.63 -9.87
CA LYS A 184 -5.74 -11.43 -10.86
C LYS A 184 -5.89 -10.11 -11.61
N ASN A 185 -7.14 -9.67 -11.81
CA ASN A 185 -7.45 -8.42 -12.51
C ASN A 185 -7.06 -7.21 -11.68
N ILE A 186 -7.39 -7.20 -10.39
CA ILE A 186 -6.97 -6.15 -9.47
C ILE A 186 -5.45 -6.04 -9.48
N LEU A 187 -4.74 -7.15 -9.25
CA LEU A 187 -3.28 -7.17 -9.27
C LEU A 187 -2.70 -6.67 -10.61
N LYS A 188 -3.28 -7.07 -11.75
CA LYS A 188 -2.86 -6.60 -13.08
C LYS A 188 -3.01 -5.10 -13.25
N ILE A 189 -4.15 -4.54 -12.84
CA ILE A 189 -4.44 -3.10 -12.95
C ILE A 189 -3.49 -2.30 -12.05
N PHE A 190 -3.23 -2.79 -10.84
CA PHE A 190 -2.23 -2.23 -9.93
C PHE A 190 -0.84 -2.18 -10.54
N LEU A 191 -0.46 -3.29 -11.18
CA LEU A 191 0.85 -3.40 -11.80
C LEU A 191 0.97 -2.51 -13.05
N GLN A 192 -0.12 -2.25 -13.77
CA GLN A 192 -0.09 -1.43 -14.98
C GLN A 192 -0.07 0.08 -14.71
N ASN A 193 -0.54 0.52 -13.54
CA ASN A 193 -0.67 1.95 -13.20
C ASN A 193 0.37 2.42 -12.16
N ASP A 194 1.50 1.73 -12.01
CA ASP A 194 2.57 2.04 -11.04
C ASP A 194 2.07 2.22 -9.59
N GLY A 195 1.05 1.44 -9.20
CA GLY A 195 0.41 1.53 -7.89
C GLY A 195 -0.62 2.65 -7.74
N GLY A 196 -0.82 3.48 -8.77
CA GLY A 196 -1.91 4.45 -8.86
C GLY A 196 -3.27 3.75 -8.85
N VAL A 197 -4.19 4.26 -8.03
CA VAL A 197 -5.55 3.71 -7.90
C VAL A 197 -6.52 4.82 -8.18
N ASN A 198 -7.13 4.79 -9.36
CA ASN A 198 -8.31 5.59 -9.64
C ASN A 198 -9.48 4.61 -9.83
N PRO A 199 -10.43 4.52 -8.88
CA PRO A 199 -11.60 3.65 -8.96
C PRO A 199 -12.33 3.73 -10.31
N GLU A 200 -12.50 4.96 -10.84
CA GLU A 200 -13.17 5.20 -12.11
C GLU A 200 -12.33 4.67 -13.27
N ALA A 201 -11.02 4.95 -13.29
CA ALA A 201 -10.14 4.41 -14.31
C ALA A 201 -10.07 2.87 -14.27
N ILE A 202 -10.13 2.28 -13.06
CA ILE A 202 -10.16 0.84 -12.83
C ILE A 202 -11.47 0.25 -13.35
N MET A 203 -12.61 0.86 -13.01
CA MET A 203 -13.93 0.46 -13.51
C MET A 203 -13.97 0.56 -15.03
N MET A 204 -13.56 1.71 -15.58
CA MET A 204 -13.52 1.97 -17.02
C MET A 204 -12.61 0.96 -17.74
N GLN A 205 -11.43 0.63 -17.20
CA GLN A 205 -10.59 -0.43 -17.76
C GLN A 205 -11.25 -1.82 -17.68
N ALA A 206 -11.95 -2.12 -16.59
CA ALA A 206 -12.62 -3.40 -16.42
C ALA A 206 -13.80 -3.58 -17.40
N ILE A 207 -14.51 -2.50 -17.73
CA ILE A 207 -15.63 -2.51 -18.69
C ILE A 207 -15.25 -2.07 -20.11
N ALA A 208 -13.97 -1.80 -20.38
CA ALA A 208 -13.50 -1.41 -21.72
C ALA A 208 -13.38 -2.60 -22.70
N GLY A 209 -13.56 -3.83 -22.23
CA GLY A 209 -13.50 -5.03 -23.08
C GLY A 209 -14.62 -5.08 -24.12
N ASP A 210 -14.34 -5.66 -25.29
CA ASP A 210 -15.27 -5.80 -26.43
C ASP A 210 -16.62 -6.43 -26.05
N GLU A 211 -16.61 -7.25 -24.99
CA GLU A 211 -17.78 -7.91 -24.41
C GLU A 211 -18.78 -6.94 -23.76
N TYR A 212 -18.31 -5.81 -23.21
CA TYR A 212 -19.16 -4.80 -22.56
C TYR A 212 -19.56 -3.66 -23.49
N GLN A 213 -18.90 -3.49 -24.64
CA GLN A 213 -19.23 -2.45 -25.62
C GLN A 213 -20.63 -2.60 -26.24
N LYS A 214 -21.25 -3.78 -26.12
CA LYS A 214 -22.60 -4.06 -26.63
C LYS A 214 -23.70 -3.73 -25.63
N LEU A 215 -23.36 -3.33 -24.41
CA LEU A 215 -24.34 -3.00 -23.38
C LEU A 215 -24.85 -1.57 -23.61
N ALA A 216 -26.17 -1.44 -23.74
CA ALA A 216 -26.84 -0.16 -23.82
C ALA A 216 -27.40 0.21 -22.43
N VAL A 217 -27.12 1.43 -21.98
CA VAL A 217 -27.76 2.00 -20.79
C VAL A 217 -29.10 2.58 -21.23
N PHE A 218 -30.19 2.11 -20.63
CA PHE A 218 -31.52 2.70 -20.78
C PHE A 218 -31.83 3.50 -19.52
N ASP A 219 -32.33 4.72 -19.71
CA ASP A 219 -32.76 5.64 -18.64
C ASP A 219 -34.22 5.44 -18.23
#